data_AF-K2E5N4-F1
#
_entry.id   AF-K2E5N4-F1
#
_cell.length_a   1.000
_cell.length_b   1.000
_cell.length_c   1.000
_cell.angle_alpha   90.00
_cell.angle_beta   90.00
_cell.angle_gamma   90.00
#
_symmetry.space_group_name_H-M   'P 1'
#
loop_
_entity.id
_entity.type
_entity.pdbx_description
1 polymer ?
#
loop_
_entity_poly.entity_id
_entity_poly.type
_entity_poly.pdbx_seq_one_letter_code
_entity_poly.pdbx_strand_id
1 'polypeptide(L)'
;MAKKKGEQTEAPVKQVGDVAKLQAIKMAMEQIDKQYGKGSIMRLGGNADKMAQIEVIPTGAIALDLALGVGGFPRGRIVEIYGPEASGKTTLALSVIAQAQKKGGQCAFIDAEHALDPVRAQIIGVNLDDLLMSQPDTGEQALEITETLIRSGAMDVIVVDSVAALVPRAELEGDMGDSVMGMQARLMSQALRKLTGAISKSKTVLIFTNQLRQKIGVMFGNPETTPGGLALKFYSSVRLDIRRIESLKGDNDLIIGSRVRVRVVKNKVAPPLRVAEFDIMNEDGISRAGNLLDVSVELGILTKSGSFFNYEGKVIAQGREGTKLYFKENPKFADDVEKKIREISTSGKKLPTEIGEDVKED
;
A
#
# COMPACT_ATOMS: atom_id res chain seq x y z
N MET A 1 39.56 9.62 -53.51
CA MET A 1 38.44 10.58 -53.61
C MET A 1 37.21 9.85 -53.09
N ALA A 2 36.42 10.25 -52.10
CA ALA A 2 36.22 11.50 -51.37
C ALA A 2 35.73 11.18 -49.94
N LYS A 3 36.10 11.99 -48.95
CA LYS A 3 35.50 11.99 -47.60
C LYS A 3 34.13 12.67 -47.66
N LYS A 4 33.06 11.98 -47.27
CA LYS A 4 31.75 12.61 -46.97
C LYS A 4 31.86 13.36 -45.64
N LYS A 5 31.72 14.69 -45.68
CA LYS A 5 31.48 15.53 -44.49
C LYS A 5 30.07 15.24 -43.98
N GLY A 6 29.92 15.05 -42.67
CA GLY A 6 28.64 14.92 -42.00
C GLY A 6 27.88 16.23 -42.02
N GLU A 7 26.58 16.16 -42.34
CA GLU A 7 25.62 17.23 -42.11
C GLU A 7 25.38 17.35 -40.60
N GLN A 8 25.67 18.53 -40.06
CA GLN A 8 25.19 18.94 -38.74
C GLN A 8 23.72 19.34 -38.89
N THR A 9 22.83 18.62 -38.21
CA THR A 9 21.43 19.01 -38.06
C THR A 9 21.36 20.23 -37.14
N GLU A 10 21.17 21.41 -37.70
CA GLU A 10 20.86 22.63 -36.96
C GLU A 10 19.51 22.50 -36.24
N ALA A 11 19.47 22.86 -34.97
CA ALA A 11 18.22 22.93 -34.19
C ALA A 11 17.31 24.04 -34.76
N PRO A 12 15.99 23.83 -34.84
CA PRO A 12 15.10 24.79 -35.47
C PRO A 12 15.04 26.11 -34.69
N VAL A 13 15.25 27.21 -35.40
CA VAL A 13 15.15 28.59 -34.92
C VAL A 13 13.72 28.87 -34.46
N LYS A 14 13.54 29.20 -33.17
CA LYS A 14 12.23 29.55 -32.58
C LYS A 14 11.67 30.82 -33.21
N GLN A 15 10.53 30.73 -33.89
CA GLN A 15 9.86 31.86 -34.53
C GLN A 15 9.19 32.79 -33.50
N VAL A 16 9.09 34.08 -33.83
CA VAL A 16 8.52 35.18 -33.01
C VAL A 16 7.10 34.91 -32.51
N GLY A 17 6.32 34.04 -33.19
CA GLY A 17 4.99 33.59 -32.76
C GLY A 17 4.98 32.74 -31.48
N ASP A 18 6.09 32.10 -31.11
CA ASP A 18 6.19 31.34 -29.87
C ASP A 18 6.33 32.23 -28.64
N VAL A 19 6.92 33.43 -28.77
CA VAL A 19 7.15 34.35 -27.65
C VAL A 19 5.82 34.94 -27.15
N ALA A 20 4.95 35.38 -28.08
CA ALA A 20 3.62 35.90 -27.75
C ALA A 20 2.71 34.83 -27.12
N LYS A 21 2.74 33.59 -27.65
CA LYS A 21 2.02 32.46 -27.06
C LYS A 21 2.53 32.12 -25.66
N LEU A 22 3.84 32.13 -25.45
CA LEU A 22 4.44 31.87 -24.14
C LEU A 22 4.12 32.96 -23.11
N GLN A 23 4.05 34.23 -23.54
CA GLN A 23 3.61 35.34 -22.68
C GLN A 23 2.13 35.21 -22.30
N ALA A 24 1.25 34.92 -23.27
CA ALA A 24 -0.17 34.68 -23.00
C ALA A 24 -0.39 33.51 -22.03
N ILE A 25 0.37 32.42 -22.19
CA ILE A 25 0.36 31.28 -21.26
C ILE A 25 0.80 31.71 -19.86
N LYS A 26 1.87 32.50 -19.73
CA LYS A 26 2.33 32.98 -18.41
C LYS A 26 1.27 33.85 -17.73
N MET A 27 0.67 34.80 -18.44
CA MET A 27 -0.39 35.66 -17.90
C MET A 27 -1.61 34.84 -17.47
N ALA A 28 -2.02 33.86 -18.28
CA ALA A 28 -3.10 32.95 -17.92
C ALA A 28 -2.75 32.13 -16.67
N MET A 29 -1.52 31.62 -16.56
CA MET A 29 -1.06 30.90 -15.37
C MET A 29 -1.07 31.79 -14.12
N GLU A 30 -0.58 33.03 -14.21
CA GLU A 30 -0.60 34.00 -13.10
C GLU A 30 -2.03 34.36 -12.67
N GLN A 31 -2.94 34.52 -13.63
CA GLN A 31 -4.35 34.77 -13.35
C GLN A 31 -5.00 33.58 -12.64
N ILE A 32 -4.71 32.35 -13.08
CA ILE A 32 -5.19 31.12 -12.44
C ILE A 32 -4.65 31.02 -11.01
N ASP A 33 -3.35 31.24 -10.79
CA ASP A 33 -2.75 31.23 -9.44
C ASP A 33 -3.36 32.32 -8.53
N LYS A 34 -3.67 33.51 -9.07
CA LYS A 34 -4.32 34.58 -8.31
C LYS A 34 -5.76 34.26 -7.95
N GLN A 35 -6.51 33.60 -8.84
CA GLN A 35 -7.93 33.27 -8.63
C GLN A 35 -8.12 32.01 -7.76
N TYR A 36 -7.25 31.00 -7.92
CA TYR A 36 -7.44 29.68 -7.34
C TYR A 36 -6.36 29.27 -6.33
N GLY A 37 -5.38 30.15 -6.07
CA GLY A 37 -4.28 29.96 -5.14
C GLY A 37 -3.00 29.49 -5.81
N LYS A 38 -1.85 29.82 -5.19
CA LYS A 38 -0.52 29.45 -5.69
C LYS A 38 -0.40 27.93 -5.86
N GLY A 39 0.05 27.50 -7.03
CA GLY A 39 0.25 26.08 -7.36
C GLY A 39 -1.00 25.39 -7.91
N SER A 40 -2.05 26.15 -8.23
CA SER A 40 -3.27 25.64 -8.89
C SER A 40 -3.00 25.25 -10.35
N ILE A 41 -1.96 25.83 -10.97
CA ILE A 41 -1.43 25.40 -12.27
C ILE A 41 0.10 25.43 -12.25
N MET A 42 0.73 24.35 -12.72
CA MET A 42 2.20 24.25 -12.75
C MET A 42 2.66 23.49 -13.99
N ARG A 43 3.89 23.78 -14.45
CA ARG A 43 4.54 22.98 -15.49
C ARG A 43 5.05 21.69 -14.89
N LEU A 44 4.59 20.55 -15.42
CA LEU A 44 4.94 19.22 -14.91
C LEU A 44 6.46 18.97 -14.85
N GLY A 45 7.22 19.45 -15.84
CA GLY A 45 8.67 19.28 -15.91
C GLY A 45 9.50 20.24 -15.04
N GLY A 46 8.91 21.34 -14.53
CA GLY A 46 9.66 22.38 -13.78
C GLY A 46 9.98 21.99 -12.33
N ASN A 47 9.28 20.99 -11.79
CA ASN A 47 9.47 20.42 -10.47
C ASN A 47 9.68 18.90 -10.52
N ALA A 48 10.10 18.36 -11.66
CA ALA A 48 10.20 16.92 -11.87
C ALA A 48 11.06 16.24 -10.79
N ASP A 49 12.18 16.84 -10.38
CA ASP A 49 13.07 16.26 -9.35
C ASP A 49 12.49 16.30 -7.93
N LYS A 50 11.64 17.29 -7.59
CA LYS A 50 10.95 17.38 -6.28
C LYS A 50 9.63 16.61 -6.25
N MET A 51 8.99 16.39 -7.40
CA MET A 51 7.77 15.57 -7.54
C MET A 51 8.09 14.08 -7.79
N ALA A 52 9.35 13.75 -8.11
CA ALA A 52 9.79 12.38 -8.44
C ALA A 52 9.87 11.42 -7.26
N GLN A 53 9.99 11.91 -6.02
CA GLN A 53 9.96 11.04 -4.84
C GLN A 53 8.56 11.08 -4.22
N ILE A 54 7.73 10.12 -4.61
CA ILE A 54 6.45 9.88 -3.95
C ILE A 54 6.76 9.47 -2.52
N GLU A 55 6.37 10.30 -1.54
CA GLU A 55 6.52 9.95 -0.13
C GLU A 55 5.64 8.74 0.20
N VAL A 56 6.16 7.82 1.00
CA VAL A 56 5.50 6.55 1.32
C VAL A 56 5.54 6.21 2.80
N ILE A 57 4.57 5.41 3.24
CA ILE A 57 4.59 4.67 4.50
C ILE A 57 4.97 3.20 4.21
N PRO A 58 6.03 2.64 4.80
CA PRO A 58 6.36 1.23 4.65
C PRO A 58 5.20 0.33 5.10
N THR A 59 5.04 -0.82 4.46
CA THR A 59 3.96 -1.76 4.79
C THR A 59 4.30 -2.68 5.95
N GLY A 60 5.59 -2.79 6.30
CA GLY A 60 6.13 -3.76 7.24
C GLY A 60 6.49 -5.10 6.59
N ALA A 61 6.11 -5.31 5.33
CA ALA A 61 6.55 -6.43 4.49
C ALA A 61 7.45 -5.89 3.36
N ILE A 62 8.76 -6.16 3.43
CA ILE A 62 9.71 -5.65 2.43
C ILE A 62 9.40 -6.19 1.02
N ALA A 63 8.90 -7.41 0.90
CA ALA A 63 8.45 -7.96 -0.38
C ALA A 63 7.32 -7.11 -0.98
N LEU A 64 6.36 -6.67 -0.16
CA LEU A 64 5.26 -5.82 -0.61
C LEU A 64 5.73 -4.39 -0.93
N ASP A 65 6.64 -3.83 -0.14
CA ASP A 65 7.25 -2.51 -0.43
C ASP A 65 7.93 -2.50 -1.81
N LEU A 66 8.64 -3.58 -2.16
CA LEU A 66 9.27 -3.78 -3.47
C LEU A 66 8.25 -4.03 -4.59
N ALA A 67 7.21 -4.83 -4.33
CA ALA A 67 6.13 -5.09 -5.29
C ALA A 67 5.32 -3.83 -5.60
N LEU A 68 5.20 -2.90 -4.64
CA LEU A 68 4.59 -1.59 -4.85
C LEU A 68 5.45 -0.66 -5.71
N GLY A 69 6.75 -0.93 -5.83
CA GLY A 69 7.70 -0.22 -6.70
C GLY A 69 8.13 1.17 -6.22
N VAL A 70 7.42 1.73 -5.24
CA VAL A 70 7.74 3.02 -4.59
C VAL A 70 8.21 2.84 -3.14
N GLY A 71 8.29 1.60 -2.64
CA GLY A 71 8.81 1.30 -1.30
C GLY A 71 7.77 1.37 -0.18
N GLY A 72 6.47 1.47 -0.49
CA GLY A 72 5.39 1.49 0.50
C GLY A 72 4.09 2.11 -0.03
N PHE A 73 3.15 2.40 0.87
CA PHE A 73 1.89 3.05 0.53
C PHE A 73 2.08 4.54 0.26
N PRO A 74 1.63 5.07 -0.90
CA PRO A 74 1.86 6.45 -1.27
C PRO A 74 1.02 7.41 -0.42
N ARG A 75 1.69 8.40 0.20
CA ARG A 75 1.04 9.47 0.97
C ARG A 75 0.09 10.29 0.12
N GLY A 76 -0.99 10.75 0.75
CA GLY A 76 -2.03 11.55 0.10
C GLY A 76 -2.82 10.78 -0.95
N ARG A 77 -2.98 9.46 -0.78
CA ARG A 77 -3.71 8.57 -1.69
C ARG A 77 -4.62 7.61 -0.93
N ILE A 78 -5.56 7.03 -1.67
CA ILE A 78 -6.44 5.96 -1.21
C ILE A 78 -5.82 4.61 -1.60
N VAL A 79 -5.81 3.67 -0.66
CA VAL A 79 -5.42 2.27 -0.83
C VAL A 79 -6.60 1.38 -0.47
N GLU A 80 -6.85 0.36 -1.28
CA GLU A 80 -7.85 -0.67 -0.96
C GLU A 80 -7.16 -2.02 -0.78
N ILE A 81 -7.40 -2.67 0.36
CA ILE A 81 -6.91 -4.01 0.69
C ILE A 81 -8.14 -4.92 0.74
N TYR A 82 -8.26 -5.85 -0.20
CA TYR A 82 -9.40 -6.75 -0.25
C TYR A 82 -8.98 -8.20 -0.38
N GLY A 83 -9.84 -9.10 0.08
CA GLY A 83 -9.55 -10.54 0.08
C GLY A 83 -10.52 -11.34 0.93
N PRO A 84 -10.37 -12.67 0.95
CA PRO A 84 -11.18 -13.57 1.77
C PRO A 84 -11.11 -13.24 3.26
N GLU A 85 -12.01 -13.80 4.05
CA GLU A 85 -11.89 -13.79 5.52
C GLU A 85 -10.58 -14.44 5.97
N ALA A 86 -10.05 -13.99 7.12
CA ALA A 86 -8.79 -14.46 7.69
C ALA A 86 -7.57 -14.41 6.74
N SER A 87 -7.60 -13.58 5.68
CA SER A 87 -6.48 -13.45 4.74
C SER A 87 -5.36 -12.51 5.21
N GLY A 88 -5.56 -11.78 6.32
CA GLY A 88 -4.58 -10.84 6.86
C GLY A 88 -4.80 -9.36 6.49
N LYS A 89 -5.99 -8.99 5.99
CA LYS A 89 -6.34 -7.59 5.63
C LYS A 89 -6.09 -6.61 6.79
N THR A 90 -6.72 -6.85 7.93
CA THR A 90 -6.60 -6.03 9.13
C THR A 90 -5.17 -6.07 9.68
N THR A 91 -4.51 -7.23 9.67
CA THR A 91 -3.10 -7.36 10.06
C THR A 91 -2.18 -6.47 9.23
N LEU A 92 -2.36 -6.45 7.90
CA LEU A 92 -1.58 -5.59 7.02
C LEU A 92 -1.87 -4.10 7.27
N ALA A 93 -3.14 -3.74 7.50
CA ALA A 93 -3.52 -2.37 7.84
C ALA A 93 -2.91 -1.90 9.18
N LEU A 94 -2.96 -2.74 10.21
CA LEU A 94 -2.34 -2.49 11.51
C LEU A 94 -0.81 -2.44 11.43
N SER A 95 -0.20 -3.27 10.58
CA SER A 95 1.24 -3.19 10.31
C SER A 95 1.63 -1.82 9.74
N VAL A 96 0.86 -1.30 8.78
CA VAL A 96 1.10 0.04 8.21
C VAL A 96 0.95 1.14 9.28
N ILE A 97 -0.04 1.03 10.17
CA ILE A 97 -0.20 1.93 11.33
C ILE A 97 1.06 1.87 12.21
N ALA A 98 1.51 0.67 12.59
CA ALA A 98 2.71 0.49 13.41
C ALA A 98 3.95 1.11 12.74
N GLN A 99 4.11 0.96 11.42
CA GLN A 99 5.22 1.59 10.68
C GLN A 99 5.14 3.12 10.65
N ALA A 100 3.93 3.69 10.58
CA ALA A 100 3.74 5.13 10.64
C ALA A 100 4.02 5.67 12.06
N GLN A 101 3.51 5.02 13.10
CA GLN A 101 3.74 5.40 14.49
C GLN A 101 5.23 5.34 14.87
N LYS A 102 5.97 4.33 14.40
CA LYS A 102 7.43 4.24 14.58
C LYS A 102 8.20 5.45 14.02
N LYS A 103 7.60 6.19 13.08
CA LYS A 103 8.14 7.42 12.51
C LYS A 103 7.55 8.69 13.14
N GLY A 104 6.85 8.56 14.27
CA GLY A 104 6.16 9.65 14.97
C GLY A 104 4.85 10.10 14.30
N GLY A 105 4.32 9.31 13.36
CA GLY A 105 3.10 9.64 12.63
C GLY A 105 1.83 9.38 13.44
N GLN A 106 0.81 10.19 13.20
CA GLN A 106 -0.51 10.08 13.84
C GLN A 106 -1.43 9.19 13.03
N CYS A 107 -2.11 8.26 13.70
CA CYS A 107 -2.92 7.25 13.04
C CYS A 107 -4.35 7.20 13.62
N ALA A 108 -5.30 6.84 12.76
CA ALA A 108 -6.67 6.55 13.19
C ALA A 108 -7.19 5.23 12.61
N PHE A 109 -8.05 4.57 13.36
CA PHE A 109 -8.74 3.34 12.99
C PHE A 109 -10.25 3.51 13.15
N ILE A 110 -10.98 3.43 12.04
CA ILE A 110 -12.44 3.46 11.98
C ILE A 110 -12.92 2.02 11.90
N ASP A 111 -13.28 1.46 13.06
CA ASP A 111 -13.73 0.08 13.23
C ASP A 111 -15.24 -0.01 13.04
N ALA A 112 -15.67 -0.09 11.78
CA ALA A 112 -17.07 -0.31 11.42
C ALA A 112 -17.48 -1.78 11.59
N GLU A 113 -16.54 -2.74 11.64
CA GLU A 113 -16.84 -4.15 11.92
C GLU A 113 -17.00 -4.45 13.42
N HIS A 114 -16.64 -3.53 14.31
CA HIS A 114 -16.62 -3.72 15.77
C HIS A 114 -15.81 -4.96 16.19
N ALA A 115 -14.73 -5.24 15.46
CA ALA A 115 -13.99 -6.50 15.55
C ALA A 115 -12.49 -6.31 15.83
N LEU A 116 -12.03 -5.08 16.07
CA LEU A 116 -10.63 -4.83 16.38
C LEU A 116 -10.29 -5.40 17.77
N ASP A 117 -9.29 -6.29 17.81
CA ASP A 117 -8.68 -6.78 19.05
C ASP A 117 -7.45 -5.91 19.42
N PRO A 118 -7.51 -5.13 20.52
CA PRO A 118 -6.40 -4.28 20.96
C PRO A 118 -5.14 -5.09 21.31
N VAL A 119 -5.29 -6.29 21.88
CA VAL A 119 -4.15 -7.15 22.24
C VAL A 119 -3.41 -7.57 20.97
N ARG A 120 -4.16 -7.99 19.95
CA ARG A 120 -3.58 -8.33 18.65
C ARG A 120 -2.91 -7.13 17.98
N ALA A 121 -3.50 -5.94 18.05
CA ALA A 121 -2.90 -4.72 17.52
C ALA A 121 -1.57 -4.38 18.22
N GLN A 122 -1.52 -4.51 19.54
CA GLN A 122 -0.29 -4.28 20.31
C GLN A 122 0.81 -5.29 19.95
N ILE A 123 0.45 -6.57 19.77
CA ILE A 123 1.37 -7.62 19.29
C ILE A 123 1.97 -7.27 17.92
N ILE A 124 1.18 -6.71 17.00
CA ILE A 124 1.66 -6.25 15.68
C ILE A 124 2.60 -5.04 15.80
N GLY A 125 2.62 -4.39 16.97
CA GLY A 125 3.49 -3.25 17.29
C GLY A 125 2.82 -1.90 17.16
N VAL A 126 1.48 -1.86 17.20
CA VAL A 126 0.70 -0.62 17.28
C VAL A 126 0.83 -0.03 18.68
N ASN A 127 1.14 1.26 18.78
CA ASN A 127 1.00 2.00 20.03
C ASN A 127 -0.48 2.35 20.23
N LEU A 128 -1.14 1.69 21.19
CA LEU A 128 -2.56 1.89 21.47
C LEU A 128 -2.85 3.26 22.08
N ASP A 129 -1.93 3.81 22.88
CA ASP A 129 -2.13 5.09 23.56
C ASP A 129 -2.23 6.27 22.57
N ASP A 130 -1.54 6.14 21.43
CA ASP A 130 -1.50 7.16 20.37
C ASP A 130 -2.42 6.83 19.18
N LEU A 131 -3.18 5.72 19.22
CA LEU A 131 -4.08 5.34 18.14
C LEU A 131 -5.47 5.94 18.38
N LEU A 132 -5.91 6.83 17.49
CA LEU A 132 -7.30 7.30 17.51
C LEU A 132 -8.22 6.17 17.03
N MET A 133 -9.20 5.78 17.83
CA MET A 133 -10.17 4.76 17.45
C MET A 133 -11.58 5.33 17.42
N SER A 134 -12.36 4.94 16.42
CA SER A 134 -13.78 5.27 16.32
C SER A 134 -14.57 4.03 15.93
N GLN A 135 -15.67 3.79 16.63
CA GLN A 135 -16.65 2.74 16.34
C GLN A 135 -17.99 3.40 15.98
N PRO A 136 -18.19 3.74 14.69
CA PRO A 136 -19.35 4.48 14.24
C PRO A 136 -20.59 3.58 14.14
N ASP A 137 -21.77 4.15 14.41
CA ASP A 137 -23.08 3.50 14.30
C ASP A 137 -23.56 3.40 12.85
N THR A 138 -23.09 4.28 11.95
CA THR A 138 -23.56 4.36 10.55
C THR A 138 -22.42 4.61 9.57
N GLY A 139 -22.60 4.19 8.32
CA GLY A 139 -21.65 4.43 7.24
C GLY A 139 -21.42 5.92 6.95
N GLU A 140 -22.46 6.75 7.04
CA GLU A 140 -22.33 8.21 6.93
C GLU A 140 -21.40 8.76 8.01
N GLN A 141 -21.66 8.43 9.28
CA GLN A 141 -20.87 8.88 10.41
C GLN A 141 -19.41 8.45 10.29
N ALA A 142 -19.15 7.20 9.90
CA ALA A 142 -17.80 6.69 9.67
C ALA A 142 -17.02 7.56 8.66
N LEU A 143 -17.65 7.90 7.54
CA LEU A 143 -17.04 8.69 6.46
C LEU A 143 -16.91 10.18 6.82
N GLU A 144 -17.84 10.73 7.63
CA GLU A 144 -17.75 12.10 8.16
C GLU A 144 -16.63 12.26 9.19
N ILE A 145 -16.47 11.29 10.09
CA ILE A 145 -15.34 11.24 11.04
C ILE A 145 -14.03 11.16 10.25
N THR A 146 -13.96 10.27 9.26
CA THR A 146 -12.81 10.14 8.35
C THR A 146 -12.48 11.47 7.65
N GLU A 147 -13.49 12.15 7.10
CA GLU A 147 -13.33 13.46 6.45
C GLU A 147 -12.78 14.52 7.42
N THR A 148 -13.32 14.58 8.63
CA THR A 148 -12.91 15.53 9.67
C THR A 148 -11.45 15.32 10.07
N LEU A 149 -11.07 14.06 10.31
CA LEU A 149 -9.69 13.70 10.66
C LEU A 149 -8.71 14.05 9.53
N ILE A 150 -9.05 13.81 8.27
CA ILE A 150 -8.21 14.18 7.12
C ILE A 150 -8.07 15.70 7.01
N ARG A 151 -9.16 16.44 7.18
CA ARG A 151 -9.17 17.91 7.07
C ARG A 151 -8.41 18.60 8.20
N SER A 152 -8.21 17.94 9.34
CA SER A 152 -7.34 18.45 10.41
C SER A 152 -5.89 18.63 9.93
N GLY A 153 -5.46 17.89 8.90
CA GLY A 153 -4.09 17.88 8.39
C GLY A 153 -3.08 17.18 9.31
N ALA A 154 -3.54 16.60 10.43
CA ALA A 154 -2.66 15.99 11.43
C ALA A 154 -2.45 14.48 11.23
N MET A 155 -3.26 13.81 10.41
CA MET A 155 -3.23 12.34 10.27
C MET A 155 -2.30 11.86 9.16
N ASP A 156 -1.43 10.91 9.47
CA ASP A 156 -0.56 10.22 8.52
C ASP A 156 -1.24 9.02 7.88
N VAL A 157 -1.95 8.20 8.67
CA VAL A 157 -2.64 6.99 8.21
C VAL A 157 -4.03 6.93 8.84
N ILE A 158 -5.04 6.66 8.03
CA ILE A 158 -6.38 6.30 8.52
C ILE A 158 -6.79 4.98 7.89
N VAL A 159 -7.24 4.04 8.70
CA VAL A 159 -7.82 2.77 8.26
C VAL A 159 -9.33 2.81 8.47
N VAL A 160 -10.10 2.38 7.47
CA VAL A 160 -11.54 2.12 7.57
C VAL A 160 -11.75 0.62 7.39
N ASP A 161 -12.12 -0.05 8.48
CA ASP A 161 -12.32 -1.50 8.55
C ASP A 161 -13.78 -1.82 8.91
N SER A 162 -14.66 -2.17 7.97
CA SER A 162 -14.44 -2.33 6.52
C SER A 162 -15.53 -1.65 5.70
N VAL A 163 -15.29 -1.52 4.39
CA VAL A 163 -16.29 -0.96 3.45
C VAL A 163 -17.60 -1.75 3.48
N ALA A 164 -17.54 -3.06 3.71
CA ALA A 164 -18.74 -3.89 3.75
C ALA A 164 -19.66 -3.51 4.91
N ALA A 165 -19.09 -3.05 6.03
CA ALA A 165 -19.81 -2.64 7.24
C ALA A 165 -20.23 -1.16 7.24
N LEU A 166 -19.94 -0.39 6.18
CA LEU A 166 -20.43 0.98 6.03
C LEU A 166 -21.91 0.96 5.61
N VAL A 167 -22.79 0.60 6.54
CA VAL A 167 -24.23 0.49 6.32
C VAL A 167 -24.88 1.87 6.43
N PRO A 168 -25.61 2.35 5.41
CA PRO A 168 -26.31 3.63 5.49
C PRO A 168 -27.35 3.66 6.61
N ARG A 169 -27.55 4.80 7.27
CA ARG A 169 -28.54 4.96 8.35
C ARG A 169 -29.94 4.46 7.95
N ALA A 170 -30.40 4.81 6.76
CA ALA A 170 -31.72 4.42 6.27
C ALA A 170 -31.88 2.89 6.09
N GLU A 171 -30.78 2.15 5.94
CA GLU A 171 -30.79 0.68 5.90
C GLU A 171 -30.81 0.08 7.30
N LEU A 172 -30.19 0.73 8.29
CA LEU A 172 -30.20 0.30 9.70
C LEU A 172 -31.54 0.57 10.39
N GLU A 173 -32.21 1.67 10.03
CA GLU A 173 -33.53 2.05 10.57
C GLU A 173 -34.69 1.37 9.84
N GLY A 174 -34.44 0.76 8.68
CA GLY A 174 -35.44 0.04 7.89
C GLY A 174 -35.75 -1.36 8.44
N ASP A 175 -36.83 -1.96 7.95
CA ASP A 175 -37.21 -3.31 8.34
C ASP A 175 -36.39 -4.35 7.56
N MET A 176 -36.16 -5.52 8.18
CA MET A 176 -35.49 -6.63 7.51
C MET A 176 -36.29 -7.07 6.26
N GLY A 177 -35.67 -6.96 5.10
CA GLY A 177 -36.29 -7.30 3.81
C GLY A 177 -36.64 -6.09 2.96
N ASP A 178 -36.48 -4.86 3.48
CA ASP A 178 -36.66 -3.65 2.70
C ASP A 178 -35.66 -3.56 1.53
N SER A 179 -36.16 -3.10 0.39
CA SER A 179 -35.37 -2.92 -0.82
C SER A 179 -34.56 -1.62 -0.73
N VAL A 180 -33.30 -1.73 -0.32
CA VAL A 180 -32.35 -0.62 -0.26
C VAL A 180 -31.22 -0.75 -1.28
N MET A 181 -31.62 -0.96 -2.54
CA MET A 181 -30.68 -1.22 -3.64
C MET A 181 -29.73 -0.03 -3.87
N GLY A 182 -28.42 -0.29 -3.70
CA GLY A 182 -27.35 0.60 -4.15
C GLY A 182 -27.12 1.84 -3.26
N MET A 183 -27.73 1.94 -2.08
CA MET A 183 -27.51 3.07 -1.18
C MET A 183 -26.04 3.17 -0.73
N GLN A 184 -25.44 2.06 -0.30
CA GLN A 184 -24.02 2.01 0.07
C GLN A 184 -23.10 2.47 -1.09
N ALA A 185 -23.39 2.06 -2.33
CA ALA A 185 -22.60 2.48 -3.49
C ALA A 185 -22.70 3.99 -3.76
N ARG A 186 -23.88 4.59 -3.54
CA ARG A 186 -24.10 6.04 -3.66
C ARG A 186 -23.38 6.80 -2.55
N LEU A 187 -23.47 6.33 -1.31
CA LEU A 187 -22.75 6.86 -0.15
C LEU A 187 -21.24 6.90 -0.42
N MET A 188 -20.65 5.76 -0.80
CA MET A 188 -19.22 5.67 -1.14
C MET A 188 -18.83 6.60 -2.28
N SER A 189 -19.66 6.69 -3.33
CA SER A 189 -19.39 7.59 -4.47
C SER A 189 -19.37 9.07 -4.06
N GLN A 190 -20.28 9.47 -3.18
CA GLN A 190 -20.36 10.84 -2.66
C GLN A 190 -19.19 11.16 -1.73
N ALA A 191 -18.89 10.26 -0.79
CA ALA A 191 -17.81 10.43 0.18
C ALA A 191 -16.45 10.52 -0.51
N LEU A 192 -16.12 9.57 -1.41
CA LEU A 192 -14.82 9.55 -2.09
C LEU A 192 -14.60 10.79 -2.96
N ARG A 193 -15.66 11.36 -3.54
CA ARG A 193 -15.59 12.63 -4.28
C ARG A 193 -15.15 13.80 -3.41
N LYS A 194 -15.62 13.86 -2.15
CA LYS A 194 -15.22 14.89 -1.18
C LYS A 194 -13.81 14.62 -0.62
N LEU A 195 -13.53 13.37 -0.26
CA LEU A 195 -12.31 12.96 0.41
C LEU A 195 -11.06 13.12 -0.45
N THR A 196 -11.13 12.82 -1.75
CA THR A 196 -9.95 12.77 -2.64
C THR A 196 -9.13 14.05 -2.62
N GLY A 197 -9.79 15.22 -2.67
CA GLY A 197 -9.11 16.51 -2.62
C GLY A 197 -8.48 16.81 -1.25
N ALA A 198 -9.15 16.43 -0.16
CA ALA A 198 -8.65 16.62 1.20
C ALA A 198 -7.43 15.73 1.46
N ILE A 199 -7.52 14.44 1.11
CA ILE A 199 -6.44 13.45 1.24
C ILE A 199 -5.17 13.91 0.52
N SER A 200 -5.30 14.41 -0.71
CA SER A 200 -4.14 14.84 -1.49
C SER A 200 -3.40 16.02 -0.84
N LYS A 201 -4.14 16.92 -0.18
CA LYS A 201 -3.58 18.09 0.52
C LYS A 201 -2.97 17.73 1.86
N SER A 202 -3.63 16.86 2.64
CA SER A 202 -3.17 16.46 3.99
C SER A 202 -2.03 15.44 3.97
N LYS A 203 -1.74 14.81 2.82
CA LYS A 203 -0.75 13.73 2.70
C LYS A 203 -1.09 12.48 3.53
N THR A 204 -2.32 12.35 4.00
CA THR A 204 -2.82 11.15 4.69
C THR A 204 -2.90 9.96 3.74
N VAL A 205 -2.49 8.77 4.19
CA VAL A 205 -2.80 7.50 3.52
C VAL A 205 -4.15 7.02 4.05
N LEU A 206 -5.17 6.96 3.20
CA LEU A 206 -6.47 6.40 3.55
C LEU A 206 -6.57 4.97 3.06
N ILE A 207 -6.67 4.02 3.98
CA ILE A 207 -6.75 2.58 3.71
C ILE A 207 -8.19 2.14 3.94
N PHE A 208 -8.80 1.52 2.94
CA PHE A 208 -10.04 0.78 3.08
C PHE A 208 -9.74 -0.71 3.06
N THR A 209 -10.19 -1.45 4.07
CA THR A 209 -10.29 -2.91 3.95
C THR A 209 -11.62 -3.26 3.26
N ASN A 210 -11.65 -4.36 2.54
CA ASN A 210 -12.87 -4.81 1.90
C ASN A 210 -12.96 -6.34 1.82
N GLN A 211 -14.17 -6.85 1.80
CA GLN A 211 -14.44 -8.27 1.68
C GLN A 211 -14.67 -8.66 0.22
N LEU A 212 -14.51 -9.95 -0.07
CA LEU A 212 -14.94 -10.51 -1.35
C LEU A 212 -16.42 -10.94 -1.26
N ARG A 213 -17.15 -10.72 -2.34
CA ARG A 213 -18.50 -11.25 -2.60
C ARG A 213 -18.50 -11.88 -3.99
N GLN A 214 -19.46 -12.74 -4.28
CA GLN A 214 -19.64 -13.31 -5.61
C GLN A 214 -20.82 -12.64 -6.31
N LYS A 215 -20.66 -12.30 -7.59
CA LYS A 215 -21.76 -11.88 -8.45
C LYS A 215 -22.54 -13.11 -8.91
N ILE A 216 -23.80 -13.18 -8.50
CA ILE A 216 -24.72 -14.22 -8.96
C ILE A 216 -24.94 -14.07 -10.47
N GLY A 217 -24.96 -15.18 -11.21
CA GLY A 217 -25.25 -15.22 -12.64
C GLY A 217 -24.06 -15.02 -13.59
N VAL A 218 -22.82 -14.94 -13.08
CA VAL A 218 -21.62 -14.92 -13.94
C VAL A 218 -21.22 -16.36 -14.29
N MET A 219 -21.48 -16.77 -15.54
CA MET A 219 -21.12 -18.11 -16.05
C MET A 219 -19.70 -18.20 -16.64
N PHE A 220 -19.09 -17.06 -16.99
CA PHE A 220 -17.74 -16.97 -17.55
C PHE A 220 -16.94 -15.82 -16.93
N GLY A 221 -15.66 -16.05 -16.63
CA GLY A 221 -14.75 -15.06 -16.02
C GLY A 221 -14.69 -15.15 -14.50
N ASN A 222 -14.12 -14.12 -13.85
CA ASN A 222 -14.02 -14.08 -12.38
C ASN A 222 -15.34 -13.53 -11.78
N PRO A 223 -16.08 -14.32 -10.97
CA PRO A 223 -17.32 -13.87 -10.34
C PRO A 223 -17.08 -12.96 -9.12
N GLU A 224 -15.84 -12.86 -8.63
CA GLU A 224 -15.53 -12.08 -7.43
C GLU A 224 -15.72 -10.57 -7.64
N THR A 225 -16.31 -9.93 -6.64
CA THR A 225 -16.51 -8.48 -6.55
C THR A 225 -16.30 -8.00 -5.12
N THR A 226 -16.23 -6.68 -4.96
CA THR A 226 -16.08 -6.01 -3.67
C THR A 226 -17.34 -5.17 -3.37
N PRO A 227 -17.82 -5.13 -2.12
CA PRO A 227 -18.84 -4.20 -1.63
C PRO A 227 -18.51 -2.71 -1.84
N GLY A 228 -19.51 -1.83 -1.67
CA GLY A 228 -19.34 -0.38 -1.80
C GLY A 228 -19.39 0.18 -3.24
N GLY A 229 -19.80 -0.64 -4.22
CA GLY A 229 -19.89 -0.23 -5.63
C GLY A 229 -18.53 -0.09 -6.33
N LEU A 230 -18.48 0.66 -7.43
CA LEU A 230 -17.27 0.79 -8.25
C LEU A 230 -16.40 2.00 -7.90
N ALA A 231 -16.91 2.96 -7.14
CA ALA A 231 -16.21 4.22 -6.87
C ALA A 231 -14.83 3.98 -6.26
N LEU A 232 -14.75 3.18 -5.21
CA LEU A 232 -13.49 2.86 -4.54
C LEU A 232 -12.46 2.29 -5.53
N LYS A 233 -12.88 1.39 -6.42
CA LYS A 233 -12.00 0.83 -7.45
C LYS A 233 -11.36 1.89 -8.33
N PHE A 234 -12.05 2.99 -8.64
CA PHE A 234 -11.53 4.08 -9.48
C PHE A 234 -10.66 5.08 -8.69
N TYR A 235 -11.10 5.44 -7.49
CA TYR A 235 -10.42 6.41 -6.63
C TYR A 235 -9.14 5.85 -5.99
N SER A 236 -9.09 4.56 -5.65
CA SER A 236 -7.89 3.92 -5.12
C SER A 236 -6.71 4.06 -6.08
N SER A 237 -5.58 4.51 -5.57
CA SER A 237 -4.31 4.55 -6.31
C SER A 237 -3.62 3.19 -6.30
N VAL A 238 -3.77 2.46 -5.19
CA VAL A 238 -3.28 1.10 -5.03
C VAL A 238 -4.45 0.21 -4.65
N ARG A 239 -4.56 -0.98 -5.25
CA ARG A 239 -5.49 -2.02 -4.83
C ARG A 239 -4.71 -3.32 -4.67
N LEU A 240 -4.94 -4.00 -3.55
CA LEU A 240 -4.28 -5.23 -3.15
C LEU A 240 -5.30 -6.36 -3.01
N ASP A 241 -5.04 -7.49 -3.68
CA ASP A 241 -5.74 -8.76 -3.45
C ASP A 241 -4.87 -9.61 -2.53
N ILE A 242 -5.28 -9.77 -1.28
CA ILE A 242 -4.54 -10.49 -0.23
C ILE A 242 -5.22 -11.83 0.08
N ARG A 243 -4.45 -12.93 -0.01
CA ARG A 243 -4.95 -14.29 0.21
C ARG A 243 -3.99 -15.10 1.07
N ARG A 244 -4.54 -15.87 2.00
CA ARG A 244 -3.80 -16.95 2.66
C ARG A 244 -3.58 -18.08 1.66
N ILE A 245 -2.33 -18.49 1.47
CA ILE A 245 -1.96 -19.58 0.56
C ILE A 245 -1.56 -20.86 1.30
N GLU A 246 -1.04 -20.75 2.52
CA GLU A 246 -0.62 -21.90 3.34
C GLU A 246 -0.76 -21.59 4.83
N SER A 247 -0.94 -22.64 5.65
CA SER A 247 -0.89 -22.54 7.12
C SER A 247 0.47 -23.02 7.59
N LEU A 248 1.17 -22.19 8.36
CA LEU A 248 2.49 -22.51 8.89
C LEU A 248 2.31 -23.33 10.18
N LYS A 249 2.94 -24.50 10.22
CA LYS A 249 2.89 -25.42 11.37
C LYS A 249 4.20 -25.39 12.13
N GLY A 250 4.12 -25.29 13.45
CA GLY A 250 5.25 -25.45 14.36
C GLY A 250 5.36 -26.88 14.88
N ASP A 251 6.08 -27.04 15.98
CA ASP A 251 6.19 -28.31 16.69
C ASP A 251 4.79 -28.80 17.12
N ASN A 252 4.57 -30.11 17.04
CA ASN A 252 3.30 -30.78 17.37
C ASN A 252 2.10 -30.40 16.48
N ASP A 253 2.31 -30.07 15.20
CA ASP A 253 1.24 -29.76 14.22
C ASP A 253 0.41 -28.50 14.55
N LEU A 254 0.81 -27.70 15.55
CA LEU A 254 0.12 -26.47 15.91
C LEU A 254 0.31 -25.40 14.82
N ILE A 255 -0.79 -24.74 14.42
CA ILE A 255 -0.73 -23.64 13.45
C ILE A 255 -0.15 -22.40 14.14
N ILE A 256 1.08 -22.04 13.78
CA ILE A 256 1.83 -20.90 14.34
C ILE A 256 1.70 -19.63 13.49
N GLY A 257 1.14 -19.74 12.28
CA GLY A 257 0.94 -18.61 11.40
C GLY A 257 0.38 -19.01 10.04
N SER A 258 0.52 -18.11 9.09
CA SER A 258 0.04 -18.31 7.73
C SER A 258 0.96 -17.65 6.71
N ARG A 259 1.15 -18.34 5.59
CA ARG A 259 1.77 -17.76 4.41
C ARG A 259 0.72 -16.99 3.63
N VAL A 260 1.03 -15.76 3.30
CA VAL A 260 0.10 -14.85 2.62
C VAL A 260 0.71 -14.35 1.32
N ARG A 261 -0.12 -14.33 0.28
CA ARG A 261 0.19 -13.77 -1.03
C ARG A 261 -0.64 -12.51 -1.26
N VAL A 262 0.04 -11.43 -1.63
CA VAL A 262 -0.56 -10.14 -1.97
C VAL A 262 -0.27 -9.81 -3.43
N ARG A 263 -1.32 -9.67 -4.25
CA ARG A 263 -1.19 -9.21 -5.64
C ARG A 263 -1.56 -7.73 -5.74
N VAL A 264 -0.67 -6.94 -6.34
CA VAL A 264 -0.92 -5.52 -6.63
C VAL A 264 -1.77 -5.39 -7.89
N VAL A 265 -3.09 -5.55 -7.76
CA VAL A 265 -4.02 -5.56 -8.91
C VAL A 265 -4.22 -4.18 -9.55
N LYS A 266 -3.92 -3.10 -8.82
CA LYS A 266 -3.91 -1.74 -9.35
C LYS A 266 -2.77 -0.95 -8.71
N ASN A 267 -2.03 -0.22 -9.53
CA ASN A 267 -0.98 0.68 -9.08
C ASN A 267 -0.91 1.90 -10.01
N LYS A 268 -1.15 3.10 -9.48
CA LYS A 268 -1.06 4.38 -10.22
C LYS A 268 0.30 5.08 -10.06
N VAL A 269 1.21 4.52 -9.26
CA VAL A 269 2.48 5.16 -8.90
C VAL A 269 3.71 4.37 -9.38
N ALA A 270 3.52 3.10 -9.74
CA ALA A 270 4.51 2.22 -10.34
C ALA A 270 3.79 1.12 -11.15
N PRO A 271 4.52 0.25 -11.88
CA PRO A 271 3.92 -0.85 -12.63
C PRO A 271 3.07 -1.77 -11.74
N PRO A 272 1.84 -2.12 -12.16
CA PRO A 272 0.98 -3.05 -11.42
C PRO A 272 1.34 -4.52 -11.69
N LEU A 273 0.54 -5.44 -11.14
CA LEU A 273 0.57 -6.89 -11.36
C LEU A 273 1.77 -7.64 -10.77
N ARG A 274 2.55 -6.98 -9.91
CA ARG A 274 3.52 -7.65 -9.05
C ARG A 274 2.83 -8.40 -7.91
N VAL A 275 3.49 -9.44 -7.42
CA VAL A 275 3.07 -10.29 -6.32
C VAL A 275 4.12 -10.22 -5.23
N ALA A 276 3.67 -10.16 -3.98
CA ALA A 276 4.53 -10.28 -2.81
C ALA A 276 4.03 -11.42 -1.94
N GLU A 277 4.94 -12.19 -1.38
CA GLU A 277 4.66 -13.20 -0.38
C GLU A 277 5.39 -12.91 0.92
N PHE A 278 4.75 -13.25 2.03
CA PHE A 278 5.31 -13.12 3.37
C PHE A 278 4.51 -13.92 4.39
N ASP A 279 5.13 -14.15 5.54
CA ASP A 279 4.54 -14.88 6.65
C ASP A 279 3.83 -13.91 7.61
N ILE A 280 2.61 -14.24 8.02
CA ILE A 280 1.91 -13.64 9.14
C ILE A 280 1.91 -14.64 10.29
N MET A 281 2.67 -14.33 11.35
CA MET A 281 2.80 -15.13 12.56
C MET A 281 1.77 -14.74 13.61
N ASN A 282 1.36 -15.71 14.43
CA ASN A 282 0.44 -15.45 15.54
C ASN A 282 1.09 -14.58 16.63
N GLU A 283 2.39 -14.71 16.84
CA GLU A 283 3.10 -14.02 17.93
C GLU A 283 3.64 -12.63 17.56
N ASP A 284 3.90 -12.36 16.27
CA ASP A 284 4.65 -11.15 15.86
C ASP A 284 3.96 -10.36 14.71
N GLY A 285 2.83 -10.82 14.19
CA GLY A 285 2.23 -10.23 12.98
C GLY A 285 3.05 -10.55 11.73
N ILE A 286 3.33 -9.58 10.86
CA ILE A 286 4.14 -9.81 9.66
C ILE A 286 5.60 -10.11 10.06
N SER A 287 6.12 -11.27 9.65
CA SER A 287 7.48 -11.71 9.97
C SER A 287 8.53 -10.90 9.20
N ARG A 288 9.09 -9.86 9.82
CA ARG A 288 10.20 -9.09 9.21
C ARG A 288 11.40 -9.98 8.88
N ALA A 289 11.82 -10.83 9.81
CA ALA A 289 12.99 -11.68 9.64
C ALA A 289 12.81 -12.72 8.52
N GLY A 290 11.63 -13.36 8.46
CA GLY A 290 11.32 -14.31 7.38
C GLY A 290 11.27 -13.61 6.02
N ASN A 291 10.64 -12.44 5.95
CA ASN A 291 10.53 -11.72 4.69
C ASN A 291 11.87 -11.14 4.21
N LEU A 292 12.75 -10.73 5.13
CA LEU A 292 14.13 -10.35 4.80
C LEU A 292 14.92 -11.53 4.25
N LEU A 293 14.81 -12.72 4.87
CA LEU A 293 15.48 -13.93 4.40
C LEU A 293 15.08 -14.27 2.97
N ASP A 294 13.78 -14.39 2.71
CA ASP A 294 13.23 -14.79 1.40
C ASP A 294 13.72 -13.87 0.29
N VAL A 295 13.55 -12.57 0.50
CA VAL A 295 13.95 -11.55 -0.47
C VAL A 295 15.48 -11.49 -0.63
N SER A 296 16.24 -11.71 0.44
CA SER A 296 17.71 -11.70 0.36
C SER A 296 18.25 -12.86 -0.47
N VAL A 297 17.65 -14.04 -0.35
CA VAL A 297 18.05 -15.23 -1.12
C VAL A 297 17.65 -15.04 -2.58
N GLU A 298 16.43 -14.57 -2.83
CA GLU A 298 15.94 -14.31 -4.17
C GLU A 298 16.79 -13.27 -4.94
N LEU A 299 17.27 -12.23 -4.25
CA LEU A 299 18.14 -11.21 -4.84
C LEU A 299 19.63 -11.60 -4.85
N GLY A 300 19.99 -12.75 -4.28
CA GLY A 300 21.36 -13.27 -4.22
C GLY A 300 22.27 -12.54 -3.23
N ILE A 301 21.70 -11.83 -2.25
CA ILE A 301 22.43 -11.22 -1.14
C ILE A 301 22.88 -12.30 -0.15
N LEU A 302 21.99 -13.24 0.13
CA LEU A 302 22.30 -14.46 0.85
C LEU A 302 22.33 -15.63 -0.12
N THR A 303 23.20 -16.60 0.13
CA THR A 303 23.27 -17.83 -0.65
C THR A 303 23.00 -19.05 0.23
N LYS A 304 22.20 -19.98 -0.29
CA LYS A 304 21.91 -21.25 0.38
C LYS A 304 22.88 -22.32 -0.11
N SER A 305 23.45 -23.11 0.80
CA SER A 305 24.32 -24.26 0.51
C SER A 305 23.91 -25.43 1.40
N GLY A 306 23.15 -26.37 0.84
CA GLY A 306 22.43 -27.37 1.64
C GLY A 306 21.44 -26.69 2.59
N SER A 307 21.50 -27.02 3.89
CA SER A 307 20.70 -26.37 4.92
C SER A 307 21.32 -25.08 5.49
N PHE A 308 22.49 -24.63 5.01
CA PHE A 308 23.17 -23.46 5.54
C PHE A 308 22.92 -22.21 4.70
N PHE A 309 22.71 -21.08 5.37
CA PHE A 309 22.66 -19.76 4.75
C PHE A 309 24.00 -19.05 4.94
N ASN A 310 24.48 -18.42 3.87
CA ASN A 310 25.76 -17.75 3.81
C ASN A 310 25.59 -16.28 3.42
N TYR A 311 26.42 -15.43 4.01
CA TYR A 311 26.57 -14.03 3.63
C TYR A 311 28.04 -13.77 3.29
N GLU A 312 28.31 -13.28 2.08
CA GLU A 312 29.67 -12.96 1.61
C GLU A 312 30.68 -14.11 1.83
N GLY A 313 30.23 -15.36 1.65
CA GLY A 313 31.04 -16.57 1.80
C GLY A 313 31.20 -17.08 3.24
N LYS A 314 30.58 -16.44 4.24
CA LYS A 314 30.55 -16.90 5.63
C LYS A 314 29.19 -17.49 5.98
N VAL A 315 29.18 -18.66 6.61
CA VAL A 315 27.97 -19.27 7.16
C VAL A 315 27.44 -18.39 8.29
N ILE A 316 26.17 -17.97 8.19
CA ILE A 316 25.50 -17.16 9.22
C ILE A 316 24.63 -18.02 10.14
N ALA A 317 23.92 -19.00 9.59
CA ALA A 317 23.01 -19.86 10.33
C ALA A 317 22.63 -21.11 9.52
N GLN A 318 22.09 -22.11 10.21
CA GLN A 318 21.51 -23.30 9.63
C GLN A 318 19.98 -23.23 9.67
N GLY A 319 19.33 -23.57 8.56
CA GLY A 319 17.88 -23.61 8.40
C GLY A 319 17.21 -22.24 8.38
N ARG A 320 15.94 -22.21 7.99
CA ARG A 320 15.12 -20.99 7.94
C ARG A 320 14.97 -20.37 9.34
N GLU A 321 14.61 -21.18 10.33
CA GLU A 321 14.37 -20.71 11.70
C GLU A 321 15.64 -20.20 12.38
N GLY A 322 16.77 -20.88 12.22
CA GLY A 322 18.06 -20.40 12.73
C GLY A 322 18.47 -19.05 12.13
N THR A 323 18.19 -18.85 10.84
CA THR A 323 18.49 -17.58 10.16
C THR A 323 17.55 -16.45 10.60
N LYS A 324 16.27 -16.75 10.82
CA LYS A 324 15.32 -15.80 11.41
C LYS A 324 15.75 -15.35 12.80
N LEU A 325 16.21 -16.28 13.63
CA LEU A 325 16.75 -15.98 14.96
C LEU A 325 18.00 -15.09 14.86
N TYR A 326 18.92 -15.42 13.94
CA TYR A 326 20.12 -14.61 13.70
C TYR A 326 19.79 -13.15 13.36
N PHE A 327 18.78 -12.90 12.52
CA PHE A 327 18.30 -11.54 12.23
C PHE A 327 17.71 -10.83 13.45
N LYS A 328 16.96 -11.54 14.29
CA LYS A 328 16.38 -10.97 15.51
C LYS A 328 17.48 -10.60 16.52
N GLU A 329 18.50 -11.44 16.67
CA GLU A 329 19.63 -11.22 17.59
C GLU A 329 20.65 -10.20 17.08
N ASN A 330 20.72 -9.98 15.76
CA ASN A 330 21.65 -9.05 15.12
C ASN A 330 20.93 -7.95 14.31
N PRO A 331 20.23 -6.98 14.96
CA PRO A 331 19.46 -5.95 14.25
C PRO A 331 20.29 -5.12 13.26
N LYS A 332 21.55 -4.79 13.61
CA LYS A 332 22.45 -4.04 12.73
C LYS A 332 22.72 -4.78 11.41
N PHE A 333 22.82 -6.10 11.47
CA PHE A 333 23.00 -6.94 10.29
C PHE A 333 21.71 -7.00 9.47
N ALA A 334 20.56 -7.17 10.12
CA ALA A 334 19.26 -7.14 9.44
C ALA A 334 19.03 -5.81 8.69
N ASP A 335 19.43 -4.68 9.29
CA ASP A 335 19.32 -3.36 8.70
C ASP A 335 20.28 -3.15 7.52
N ASP A 336 21.51 -3.68 7.58
CA ASP A 336 22.45 -3.68 6.46
C ASP A 336 21.91 -4.47 5.27
N VAL A 337 21.37 -5.66 5.54
CA VAL A 337 20.73 -6.52 4.52
C VAL A 337 19.51 -5.82 3.91
N GLU A 338 18.63 -5.23 4.73
CA GLU A 338 17.49 -4.45 4.25
C GLU A 338 17.94 -3.27 3.36
N LYS A 339 18.99 -2.56 3.75
CA LYS A 339 19.55 -1.46 2.97
C LYS A 339 20.04 -1.94 1.61
N LYS A 340 20.79 -3.03 1.55
CA LYS A 340 21.26 -3.65 0.29
C LYS A 340 20.08 -4.07 -0.61
N ILE A 341 19.02 -4.63 -0.04
CA ILE A 341 17.78 -4.94 -0.79
C ILE A 341 17.20 -3.68 -1.44
N ARG A 342 17.05 -2.59 -0.66
CA ARG A 342 16.49 -1.33 -1.15
C ARG A 342 17.39 -0.66 -2.19
N GLU A 343 18.71 -0.76 -2.06
CA GLU A 343 19.67 -0.26 -3.07
C GLU A 343 19.53 -1.01 -4.40
N ILE A 344 19.43 -2.35 -4.39
CA ILE A 344 19.19 -3.14 -5.61
C ILE A 344 17.87 -2.75 -6.30
N SER A 345 16.84 -2.43 -5.51
CA SER A 345 15.55 -2.03 -6.06
C SER A 345 15.59 -0.67 -6.77
N THR A 346 16.47 0.23 -6.34
CA THR A 346 16.63 1.59 -6.88
C THR A 346 17.68 1.66 -7.99
N SER A 347 18.60 0.70 -8.08
CA SER A 347 19.66 0.64 -9.09
C SER A 347 19.19 0.25 -10.49
N GLY A 348 17.88 0.14 -10.73
CA GLY A 348 17.27 -0.18 -12.02
C GLY A 348 17.38 -1.66 -12.43
N LYS A 349 17.84 -2.55 -11.53
CA LYS A 349 17.84 -3.99 -11.77
C LYS A 349 16.39 -4.47 -11.86
N LYS A 350 16.08 -5.28 -12.87
CA LYS A 350 14.72 -5.82 -13.05
C LYS A 350 14.42 -6.78 -11.90
N LEU A 351 13.56 -6.35 -10.99
CA LEU A 351 13.02 -7.21 -9.93
C LEU A 351 12.11 -8.30 -10.54
N PRO A 352 12.05 -9.48 -9.91
CA PRO A 352 11.11 -10.52 -10.30
C PRO A 352 9.66 -10.04 -10.11
N THR A 353 8.74 -10.68 -10.83
CA THR A 353 7.31 -10.32 -10.78
C THR A 353 6.66 -10.80 -9.48
N GLU A 354 7.11 -11.95 -8.98
CA GLU A 354 6.78 -12.49 -7.65
C GLU A 354 7.97 -12.21 -6.76
N ILE A 355 7.75 -11.76 -5.53
CA ILE A 355 8.81 -11.32 -4.61
C ILE A 355 8.58 -11.96 -3.26
N GLY A 356 9.65 -12.48 -2.68
CA GLY A 356 9.66 -13.07 -1.37
C GLY A 356 9.03 -14.46 -1.33
N GLU A 357 8.99 -15.20 -2.45
CA GLU A 357 8.61 -16.62 -2.48
C GLU A 357 9.43 -17.44 -1.47
N ASP A 358 8.81 -18.48 -0.90
CA ASP A 358 9.45 -19.24 0.17
C ASP A 358 10.64 -20.02 -0.38
N VAL A 359 11.77 -19.94 0.33
CA VAL A 359 12.98 -20.68 -0.02
C VAL A 359 12.76 -22.13 0.35
N LYS A 360 12.33 -22.94 -0.62
CA LYS A 360 12.09 -24.38 -0.42
C LYS A 360 13.29 -25.06 0.23
N GLU A 361 13.04 -25.76 1.33
CA GLU A 361 13.95 -26.74 1.92
C GLU A 361 13.93 -28.01 1.06
N ASP A 362 14.62 -27.98 -0.08
CA ASP A 362 15.02 -29.20 -0.78
C ASP A 362 16.10 -29.96 0.00
#